data_AF-A0ABD1WQ18-F1
#
_entry.id   AF-A0ABD1WQ18-F1
#
_cell.length_a   1.000
_cell.length_b   1.000
_cell.length_c   1.000
_cell.angle_alpha   90.00
_cell.angle_beta   90.00
_cell.angle_gamma   90.00
#
_symmetry.space_group_name_H-M   'P 1'
#
loop_
_entity.id
_entity.type
_entity.pdbx_description
1 polymer ?
#
loop_
_entity_poly.entity_id
_entity_poly.type
_entity_poly.pdbx_seq_one_letter_code
_entity_poly.pdbx_strand_id
1 'polypeptide(L)'
;MESSAAAATLTDDSKQNLTLVINSIQKTLGILHQLYLTVSSYNVASQLPLLQRMNNLVLELDNMTKLAENCNIQVPMEVLNLIDDGKNPDEFTRDVLNSCIAKNQITKGKTDTFKSLRRHLLEDLEQTFPDEVEAYREIRAASAAETKRFAQAQSTLPNGDAKVKTEM
;
A
#
# COMPACT_ATOMS: atom_id res chain seq x y z
N MET A 1 19.75 14.26 10.54
CA MET A 1 19.29 15.00 9.34
C MET A 1 19.58 14.24 8.03
N GLU A 2 20.57 13.34 7.97
CA GLU A 2 20.87 12.55 6.74
C GLU A 2 19.78 11.54 6.32
N SER A 3 19.06 10.92 7.25
CA SER A 3 18.06 9.87 6.94
C SER A 3 16.87 10.38 6.10
N SER A 4 16.41 11.60 6.36
CA SER A 4 15.28 12.22 5.64
C SER A 4 15.66 12.65 4.22
N ALA A 5 16.91 13.10 4.02
CA ALA A 5 17.41 13.47 2.71
C ALA A 5 17.62 12.25 1.79
N ALA A 6 18.17 11.16 2.32
CA ALA A 6 18.36 9.90 1.58
C ALA A 6 17.03 9.22 1.20
N ALA A 7 16.02 9.29 2.08
CA ALA A 7 14.68 8.79 1.77
C ALA A 7 14.00 9.62 0.67
N ALA A 8 14.18 10.95 0.68
CA ALA A 8 13.62 11.83 -0.34
C ALA A 8 14.24 11.59 -1.74
N THR A 9 15.56 11.41 -1.83
CA THR A 9 16.26 11.13 -3.10
C THR A 9 15.83 9.79 -3.71
N LEU A 10 15.72 8.74 -2.90
CA LEU A 10 15.27 7.42 -3.37
C LEU A 10 13.82 7.43 -3.91
N THR A 11 12.95 8.23 -3.30
CA THR A 11 11.57 8.39 -3.79
C THR A 11 11.46 9.21 -5.07
N ASP A 12 12.40 10.12 -5.33
CA ASP A 12 12.43 10.92 -6.54
C ASP A 12 12.94 10.10 -7.73
N ASP A 13 14.02 9.35 -7.53
CA ASP A 13 14.59 8.42 -8.52
C ASP A 13 13.55 7.36 -8.96
N SER A 14 12.76 6.84 -8.02
CA SER A 14 11.70 5.86 -8.32
C SER A 14 10.60 6.45 -9.21
N LYS A 15 10.19 7.69 -8.97
CA LYS A 15 9.18 8.39 -9.79
C LYS A 15 9.72 8.73 -11.17
N GLN A 16 11.00 9.10 -11.24
CA GLN A 16 11.67 9.35 -12.52
C GLN A 16 11.74 8.07 -13.35
N ASN A 17 12.16 6.94 -12.77
CA ASN A 17 12.20 5.64 -13.45
C ASN A 17 10.82 5.21 -13.97
N LEU A 18 9.77 5.39 -13.16
CA LEU A 18 8.38 5.19 -13.58
C LEU A 18 8.01 6.05 -14.80
N THR A 19 8.38 7.32 -14.78
CA THR A 19 8.11 8.26 -15.88
C THR A 19 8.82 7.81 -17.17
N LEU A 20 10.05 7.31 -17.07
CA LEU A 20 10.78 6.76 -18.22
C LEU A 20 10.08 5.53 -18.82
N VAL A 21 9.61 4.61 -17.97
CA VAL A 21 8.85 3.43 -18.43
C VAL A 21 7.55 3.86 -19.10
N ILE A 22 6.80 4.79 -18.52
CA ILE A 22 5.54 5.33 -19.09
C ILE A 22 5.79 5.92 -20.49
N ASN A 23 6.83 6.74 -20.62
CA ASN A 23 7.19 7.34 -21.91
C ASN A 23 7.59 6.27 -22.95
N SER A 24 8.29 5.22 -22.53
CA SER A 24 8.66 4.10 -23.42
C SER A 24 7.42 3.31 -23.89
N ILE A 25 6.45 3.06 -22.99
CA ILE A 25 5.17 2.42 -23.33
C ILE A 25 4.41 3.26 -24.36
N GLN A 26 4.29 4.57 -24.14
CA GLN A 26 3.61 5.48 -25.06
C GLN A 26 4.27 5.51 -26.45
N LYS A 27 5.60 5.55 -26.49
CA LYS A 27 6.37 5.50 -27.74
C LYS A 27 6.15 4.19 -28.48
N THR A 28 6.17 3.05 -27.76
CA THR A 28 5.91 1.72 -28.31
C THR A 28 4.51 1.64 -28.92
N LEU A 29 3.48 2.13 -28.21
CA LEU A 29 2.11 2.21 -28.72
C LEU A 29 2.01 3.07 -29.98
N GLY A 30 2.73 4.21 -30.01
CA GLY A 30 2.82 5.07 -31.19
C GLY A 30 3.42 4.36 -32.40
N ILE A 31 4.52 3.63 -32.21
CA ILE A 31 5.16 2.83 -33.29
C ILE A 31 4.20 1.75 -33.78
N LEU A 32 3.53 1.03 -32.87
CA LEU A 32 2.56 -0.01 -33.22
C LEU A 32 1.40 0.55 -34.06
N HIS A 33 0.86 1.71 -33.67
CA HIS A 33 -0.19 2.37 -34.43
C HIS A 33 0.27 2.81 -35.83
N GLN A 34 1.47 3.39 -35.93
CA GLN A 34 2.05 3.77 -37.23
C GLN A 34 2.31 2.55 -38.13
N LEU A 35 2.73 1.43 -37.54
CA LEU A 35 2.90 0.17 -38.24
C LEU A 35 1.56 -0.35 -38.76
N TYR A 36 0.52 -0.35 -37.93
CA TYR A 36 -0.85 -0.67 -38.36
C TYR A 36 -1.30 0.17 -39.56
N LEU A 37 -1.13 1.50 -39.51
CA LEU A 37 -1.51 2.39 -40.62
C LEU A 37 -0.74 2.08 -41.91
N THR A 38 0.57 1.81 -41.79
CA THR A 38 1.44 1.46 -42.92
C THR A 38 1.01 0.15 -43.57
N VAL A 39 0.67 -0.87 -42.77
CA VAL A 39 0.20 -2.17 -43.28
C VAL A 39 -1.19 -2.07 -43.88
N SER A 40 -2.10 -1.33 -43.24
CA SER A 40 -3.48 -1.15 -43.69
C SER A 40 -3.58 -0.42 -45.04
N SER A 41 -2.64 0.48 -45.35
CA SER A 41 -2.56 1.25 -46.59
C SER A 41 -1.30 0.94 -47.42
N TYR A 42 -0.85 -0.32 -47.38
CA TYR A 42 0.42 -0.71 -47.96
C TYR A 42 0.51 -0.41 -49.47
N ASN A 43 1.68 0.11 -49.85
CA ASN A 43 2.10 0.26 -51.24
C ASN A 43 3.62 0.01 -51.36
N VAL A 44 4.13 -0.10 -52.59
CA VAL A 44 5.55 -0.41 -52.85
C VAL A 44 6.50 0.64 -52.22
N ALA A 45 6.12 1.92 -52.20
CA ALA A 45 6.94 2.96 -51.57
C ALA A 45 7.01 2.84 -50.04
N SER A 46 6.02 2.18 -49.42
CA SER A 46 5.98 1.95 -47.97
C SER A 46 6.80 0.75 -47.49
N GLN A 47 7.38 -0.05 -48.40
CA GLN A 47 8.13 -1.26 -48.05
C GLN A 47 9.33 -0.98 -47.12
N LEU A 48 10.17 -0.01 -47.45
CA LEU A 48 11.32 0.33 -46.62
C LEU A 48 10.91 0.96 -45.27
N PRO A 49 9.98 1.95 -45.22
CA PRO A 49 9.43 2.43 -43.95
C PRO A 49 8.83 1.35 -43.07
N LEU A 50 8.15 0.35 -43.64
CA LEU A 50 7.58 -0.77 -42.89
C LEU A 50 8.68 -1.56 -42.15
N LEU A 51 9.74 -1.95 -42.86
CA LEU A 51 10.86 -2.68 -42.27
C LEU A 51 11.57 -1.86 -41.19
N GLN A 52 11.77 -0.57 -41.42
CA GLN A 52 12.35 0.33 -40.42
C GLN A 52 11.48 0.42 -39.15
N ARG A 53 10.15 0.55 -39.31
CA ARG A 53 9.21 0.59 -38.17
C ARG A 53 9.18 -0.73 -37.40
N MET A 54 9.26 -1.87 -38.07
CA MET A 54 9.37 -3.19 -37.41
C MET A 54 10.64 -3.30 -36.57
N ASN A 55 11.79 -2.94 -37.13
CA ASN A 55 13.06 -2.96 -36.40
C ASN A 55 13.03 -1.98 -35.21
N ASN A 56 12.45 -0.80 -35.39
CA ASN A 56 12.28 0.17 -34.30
C ASN A 56 11.37 -0.37 -33.20
N LEU A 57 10.29 -1.09 -33.53
CA LEU A 57 9.43 -1.73 -32.53
C LEU A 57 10.21 -2.73 -31.68
N VAL A 58 11.03 -3.59 -32.32
CA VAL A 58 11.88 -4.56 -31.61
C VAL A 58 12.86 -3.85 -30.67
N LEU A 59 13.52 -2.78 -31.15
CA LEU A 59 14.45 -1.98 -30.34
C LEU A 59 13.77 -1.32 -29.14
N GLU A 60 12.57 -0.73 -29.32
CA GLU A 60 11.85 -0.11 -28.22
C GLU A 60 11.31 -1.12 -27.21
N LEU A 61 10.89 -2.32 -27.65
CA LEU A 61 10.49 -3.40 -26.73
C LEU A 61 11.66 -3.85 -25.84
N ASP A 62 12.85 -4.02 -26.41
CA ASP A 62 14.07 -4.35 -25.65
C ASP A 62 14.44 -3.22 -24.65
N ASN A 63 14.34 -1.96 -25.08
CA ASN A 63 14.55 -0.81 -24.21
C ASN A 63 13.52 -0.75 -23.07
N MET A 64 12.24 -1.04 -23.36
CA MET A 64 11.18 -1.08 -22.36
C MET A 64 11.44 -2.16 -21.30
N THR A 65 11.91 -3.34 -21.69
CA THR A 65 12.30 -4.40 -20.74
C THR A 65 13.44 -3.94 -19.82
N LYS A 66 14.48 -3.30 -20.37
CA LYS A 66 15.61 -2.77 -19.59
C LYS A 66 15.20 -1.66 -18.61
N LEU A 67 14.29 -0.78 -19.03
CA LEU A 67 13.76 0.27 -18.15
C LEU A 67 12.90 -0.31 -17.02
N ALA A 68 12.18 -1.40 -17.29
CA ALA A 68 11.34 -2.06 -16.30
C ALA A 68 12.16 -2.70 -15.15
N GLU A 69 13.39 -3.15 -15.40
CA GLU A 69 14.29 -3.69 -14.36
C GLU A 69 14.58 -2.68 -13.24
N ASN A 70 14.53 -1.38 -13.55
CA ASN A 70 14.75 -0.30 -12.59
C ASN A 70 13.47 0.11 -11.82
N CYS A 71 12.33 -0.53 -12.10
CA CYS A 71 11.04 -0.27 -11.44
C CYS A 71 10.69 -1.38 -10.46
N ASN A 72 11.16 -1.25 -9.22
CA ASN A 72 10.90 -2.25 -8.16
C ASN A 72 9.58 -1.98 -7.43
N ILE A 73 8.44 -2.15 -8.12
CA ILE A 73 7.10 -1.92 -7.58
C ILE A 73 6.38 -3.26 -7.44
N GLN A 74 5.85 -3.53 -6.24
CA GLN A 74 5.00 -4.70 -6.01
C GLN A 74 3.55 -4.36 -6.36
N VAL A 75 2.96 -5.15 -7.23
CA VAL A 75 1.56 -5.01 -7.64
C VAL A 75 0.78 -6.23 -7.14
N PRO A 76 -0.30 -6.05 -6.36
CA PRO A 76 -1.16 -7.16 -5.95
C PRO A 76 -1.76 -7.90 -7.15
N MET A 77 -1.89 -9.23 -7.05
CA MET A 77 -2.44 -10.05 -8.13
C MET A 77 -3.89 -9.69 -8.45
N GLU A 78 -4.66 -9.23 -7.46
CA GLU A 78 -6.03 -8.77 -7.64
C GLU A 78 -6.11 -7.56 -8.58
N VAL A 79 -5.13 -6.66 -8.52
CA VAL A 79 -5.03 -5.52 -9.44
C VAL A 79 -4.78 -6.00 -10.86
N LEU A 80 -3.90 -7.01 -11.04
CA LEU A 80 -3.65 -7.61 -12.34
C LEU A 80 -4.89 -8.27 -12.93
N ASN A 81 -5.65 -9.03 -12.11
CA ASN A 81 -6.90 -9.66 -12.54
C ASN A 81 -7.94 -8.62 -12.99
N LEU A 82 -8.03 -7.46 -12.31
CA LEU A 82 -8.92 -6.38 -12.75
C LEU A 82 -8.54 -5.84 -14.13
N ILE A 83 -7.22 -5.73 -14.41
CA ILE A 83 -6.72 -5.27 -15.71
C ILE A 83 -7.07 -6.30 -16.80
N ASP A 84 -6.86 -7.59 -16.55
CA ASP A 84 -7.19 -8.67 -17.49
C ASP A 84 -8.70 -8.73 -17.80
N ASP A 85 -9.54 -8.47 -16.81
CA ASP A 85 -11.00 -8.35 -16.96
C ASP A 85 -11.46 -7.05 -17.64
N GLY A 86 -10.55 -6.12 -17.93
CA GLY A 86 -10.86 -4.81 -18.51
C GLY A 86 -11.56 -3.85 -17.53
N LYS A 87 -11.45 -4.08 -16.23
CA LYS A 87 -11.99 -3.22 -15.17
C LYS A 87 -10.98 -2.15 -14.73
N ASN A 88 -11.47 -1.15 -14.01
CA ASN A 88 -10.60 -0.11 -13.45
C ASN A 88 -9.83 -0.65 -12.22
N PRO A 89 -8.48 -0.68 -12.23
CA PRO A 89 -7.69 -1.13 -11.07
C PRO A 89 -7.92 -0.31 -9.79
N ASP A 90 -8.40 0.94 -9.89
CA ASP A 90 -8.73 1.78 -8.72
C ASP A 90 -9.88 1.20 -7.88
N GLU A 91 -10.67 0.28 -8.44
CA GLU A 91 -11.68 -0.49 -7.72
C GLU A 91 -11.07 -1.27 -6.56
N PHE A 92 -9.90 -1.91 -6.78
CA PHE A 92 -9.20 -2.60 -5.71
C PHE A 92 -8.82 -1.65 -4.58
N THR A 93 -8.23 -0.49 -4.91
CA THR A 93 -7.83 0.52 -3.92
C THR A 93 -9.04 0.99 -3.11
N ARG A 94 -10.16 1.26 -3.77
CA ARG A 94 -11.41 1.66 -3.13
C ARG A 94 -11.95 0.57 -2.20
N ASP A 95 -11.95 -0.68 -2.65
CA ASP A 95 -12.49 -1.80 -1.88
C ASP A 95 -11.64 -2.12 -0.64
N VAL A 96 -10.31 -2.05 -0.77
CA VAL A 96 -9.39 -2.19 0.37
C VAL A 96 -9.62 -1.08 1.38
N LEU A 97 -9.75 0.18 0.93
CA LEU A 97 -10.02 1.32 1.80
C LEU A 97 -11.36 1.15 2.55
N ASN A 98 -12.42 0.81 1.84
CA ASN A 98 -13.75 0.59 2.42
C ASN A 98 -13.75 -0.59 3.40
N SER A 99 -13.06 -1.68 3.06
CA SER A 99 -12.88 -2.84 3.94
C SER A 99 -12.12 -2.46 5.22
N CYS A 100 -11.10 -1.61 5.11
CA CYS A 100 -10.36 -1.09 6.26
C CYS A 100 -11.26 -0.25 7.17
N ILE A 101 -12.05 0.67 6.60
CA ILE A 101 -13.00 1.51 7.35
C ILE A 101 -14.01 0.62 8.09
N ALA A 102 -14.65 -0.32 7.39
CA ALA A 102 -15.63 -1.23 7.97
C ALA A 102 -15.02 -2.07 9.10
N LYS A 103 -13.83 -2.66 8.87
CA LYS A 103 -13.12 -3.44 9.90
C LYS A 103 -12.74 -2.59 11.10
N ASN A 104 -12.31 -1.35 10.90
CA ASN A 104 -12.00 -0.43 11.99
C ASN A 104 -13.24 -0.12 12.84
N GLN A 105 -14.37 0.22 12.20
CA GLN A 105 -15.64 0.47 12.88
C GLN A 105 -16.12 -0.77 13.66
N ILE A 106 -16.09 -1.95 13.05
CA ILE A 106 -16.46 -3.21 13.71
C ILE A 106 -15.54 -3.47 14.92
N THR A 107 -14.24 -3.25 14.77
CA THR A 107 -13.26 -3.48 15.85
C THR A 107 -13.48 -2.51 17.00
N LYS A 108 -13.78 -1.24 16.70
CA LYS A 108 -14.17 -0.24 17.69
C LYS A 108 -15.46 -0.64 18.40
N GLY A 109 -16.51 -1.00 17.67
CA GLY A 109 -17.79 -1.44 18.24
C GLY A 109 -17.65 -2.66 19.15
N LYS A 110 -16.85 -3.66 18.75
CA LYS A 110 -16.50 -4.81 19.61
C LYS A 110 -15.80 -4.36 20.88
N THR A 111 -14.78 -3.51 20.75
CA THR A 111 -14.02 -2.98 21.90
C THR A 111 -14.93 -2.22 22.87
N ASP A 112 -15.82 -1.37 22.36
CA ASP A 112 -16.73 -0.58 23.18
C ASP A 112 -17.79 -1.46 23.85
N THR A 113 -18.27 -2.50 23.18
CA THR A 113 -19.17 -3.51 23.76
C THR A 113 -18.49 -4.26 24.90
N PHE A 114 -17.24 -4.71 24.72
CA PHE A 114 -16.48 -5.36 25.79
C PHE A 114 -16.21 -4.42 26.98
N LYS A 115 -15.90 -3.14 26.72
CA LYS A 115 -15.76 -2.13 27.79
C LYS A 115 -17.07 -1.95 28.56
N SER A 116 -18.20 -1.87 27.86
CA SER A 116 -19.53 -1.73 28.46
C SER A 116 -19.91 -2.95 29.29
N LEU A 117 -19.69 -4.17 28.77
CA LEU A 117 -19.93 -5.41 29.50
C LEU A 117 -19.10 -5.47 30.79
N ARG A 118 -17.81 -5.16 30.69
CA ARG A 118 -16.91 -5.11 31.85
C ARG A 118 -17.39 -4.10 32.89
N ARG A 119 -17.86 -2.93 32.46
CA ARG A 119 -18.39 -1.90 33.36
C ARG A 119 -19.60 -2.41 34.13
N HIS A 120 -20.62 -2.94 33.44
CA HIS A 120 -21.81 -3.47 34.10
C HIS A 120 -21.48 -4.61 35.07
N LEU A 121 -20.61 -5.54 34.67
CA LEU A 121 -20.21 -6.64 35.54
C LEU A 121 -19.51 -6.14 36.82
N LEU A 122 -18.67 -5.10 36.71
CA LEU A 122 -18.02 -4.51 37.88
C LEU A 122 -19.01 -3.75 38.78
N GLU A 123 -20.00 -3.07 38.20
CA GLU A 123 -21.05 -2.38 38.97
C GLU A 123 -21.90 -3.37 39.77
N ASP A 124 -22.29 -4.50 39.17
CA ASP A 124 -23.07 -5.55 39.85
C ASP A 124 -22.25 -6.25 40.95
N LEU A 125 -20.97 -6.52 40.67
CA LEU A 125 -20.06 -7.11 41.65
C LEU A 125 -19.78 -6.16 42.82
N GLU A 126 -19.65 -4.86 42.58
CA GLU A 126 -19.39 -3.87 43.64
C GLU A 126 -20.55 -3.78 44.65
N GLN A 127 -21.79 -3.99 44.19
CA GLN A 127 -22.95 -4.07 45.08
C GLN A 127 -22.98 -5.35 45.92
N THR A 128 -22.43 -6.46 45.41
CA THR A 128 -22.56 -7.80 46.04
C THR A 128 -21.31 -8.18 46.84
N PHE A 129 -20.12 -7.75 46.40
CA PHE A 129 -18.78 -8.18 46.81
C PHE A 129 -17.77 -7.02 46.73
N PRO A 130 -17.89 -5.98 47.58
CA PRO A 130 -17.09 -4.76 47.46
C PRO A 130 -15.60 -4.98 47.72
N ASP A 131 -15.23 -5.84 48.67
CA ASP A 131 -13.83 -6.09 49.05
C ASP A 131 -13.08 -6.83 47.93
N GLU A 132 -13.74 -7.77 47.25
CA GLU A 132 -13.19 -8.51 46.12
C GLU A 132 -12.99 -7.62 44.88
N VAL A 133 -13.88 -6.65 44.66
CA VAL A 133 -13.74 -5.68 43.56
C VAL A 133 -12.54 -4.76 43.77
N GLU A 134 -12.28 -4.34 45.00
CA GLU A 134 -11.10 -3.52 45.33
C GLU A 134 -9.81 -4.30 45.04
N ALA A 135 -9.73 -5.56 45.51
CA ALA A 135 -8.59 -6.43 45.20
C ALA A 135 -8.40 -6.64 43.68
N TYR A 136 -9.49 -6.79 42.91
CA TYR A 136 -9.41 -6.88 41.45
C TYR A 136 -8.88 -5.59 40.81
N ARG A 137 -9.30 -4.41 41.30
CA ARG A 137 -8.83 -3.11 40.78
C ARG A 137 -7.33 -2.94 41.00
N GLU A 138 -6.80 -3.34 42.16
CA GLU A 138 -5.37 -3.32 42.46
C GLU A 138 -4.57 -4.23 41.51
N ILE A 139 -4.99 -5.50 41.36
CA ILE A 139 -4.34 -6.46 40.44
C ILE A 139 -4.34 -5.90 39.01
N ARG A 140 -5.46 -5.36 38.56
CA ARG A 140 -5.59 -4.80 37.21
C ARG A 140 -4.68 -3.59 37.00
N ALA A 141 -4.55 -2.71 37.98
CA ALA A 141 -3.66 -1.56 37.92
C ALA A 141 -2.19 -2.00 37.85
N ALA A 142 -1.80 -3.00 38.65
CA ALA A 142 -0.46 -3.58 38.62
C ALA A 142 -0.14 -4.20 37.25
N SER A 143 -1.03 -5.06 36.71
CA SER A 143 -0.83 -5.68 35.39
C SER A 143 -0.79 -4.65 34.25
N ALA A 144 -1.60 -3.58 34.32
CA ALA A 144 -1.57 -2.51 33.33
C ALA A 144 -0.25 -1.71 33.38
N ALA A 145 0.27 -1.45 34.57
CA ALA A 145 1.57 -0.79 34.76
C ALA A 145 2.72 -1.67 34.23
N GLU A 146 2.68 -2.97 34.49
CA GLU A 146 3.67 -3.94 33.99
C GLU A 146 3.65 -4.03 32.46
N THR A 147 2.46 -4.11 31.85
CA THR A 147 2.30 -4.12 30.39
C THR A 147 2.84 -2.82 29.77
N LYS A 148 2.58 -1.66 30.38
CA LYS A 148 3.13 -0.37 29.93
C LYS A 148 4.66 -0.32 30.03
N ARG A 149 5.24 -0.83 31.12
CA ARG A 149 6.71 -0.90 31.28
C ARG A 149 7.34 -1.81 30.24
N PHE A 150 6.74 -2.97 29.98
CA PHE A 150 7.22 -3.90 28.96
C PHE A 150 7.16 -3.29 27.56
N ALA A 151 6.06 -2.63 27.20
CA ALA A 151 5.93 -1.92 25.93
C ALA A 151 6.93 -0.77 25.78
N GLN A 152 7.22 -0.03 26.85
CA GLN A 152 8.25 1.03 26.85
C GLN A 152 9.67 0.47 26.74
N ALA A 153 9.96 -0.67 27.37
CA ALA A 153 11.25 -1.35 27.27
C ALA A 153 11.48 -2.00 25.89
N GLN A 154 10.43 -2.44 25.20
CA GLN A 154 10.51 -2.91 23.81
C GLN A 154 10.60 -1.75 22.80
N SER A 155 10.09 -0.57 23.14
CA SER A 155 10.17 0.64 22.32
C SER A 155 11.57 1.27 22.27
N THR A 156 12.51 0.87 23.13
CA THR A 156 13.92 1.30 23.04
C THR A 156 14.70 0.42 22.08
N LEU A 157 14.43 0.55 20.78
CA LEU A 157 15.37 0.13 19.73
C LEU A 157 16.26 1.31 19.33
N PRO A 158 17.52 1.10 18.90
CA PRO A 158 18.53 2.16 18.80
C PRO A 158 18.39 3.12 17.60
N ASN A 159 17.30 3.07 16.83
CA ASN A 159 17.15 3.86 15.62
C ASN A 159 15.86 4.68 15.65
N GLY A 160 16.00 5.99 15.48
CA GLY A 160 14.97 7.01 15.71
C GLY A 160 13.78 7.00 14.75
N ASP A 161 12.72 7.66 15.27
CA ASP A 161 11.39 7.99 14.71
C ASP A 161 10.30 6.89 14.79
N ALA A 162 9.08 7.11 15.31
CA ALA A 162 8.41 8.33 15.80
C ALA A 162 7.39 8.00 16.92
N LYS A 163 7.24 8.93 17.88
CA LYS A 163 6.16 8.96 18.88
C LYS A 163 4.82 9.20 18.18
N VAL A 164 3.96 8.19 18.09
CA VAL A 164 2.51 8.43 17.90
C VAL A 164 1.92 8.68 19.28
N LYS A 165 1.54 9.94 19.53
CA LYS A 165 0.77 10.34 20.70
C LYS A 165 -0.54 9.53 20.73
N THR A 166 -0.72 8.72 21.75
CA THR A 166 -2.03 8.21 22.13
C THR A 166 -2.80 9.37 22.78
N GLU A 167 -3.71 10.01 22.05
CA GLU A 167 -4.68 10.91 22.68
C GLU A 167 -5.70 10.11 23.50
N MET A 168 -6.12 10.71 24.62
CA MET A 168 -7.02 10.14 25.63
C MET A 168 -8.46 10.02 25.14
#